data_AF-A0A250KUL1-F1
#
_entry.id   AF-A0A250KUL1-F1
#
_cell.length_a   1.000
_cell.length_b   1.000
_cell.length_c   1.000
_cell.angle_alpha   90.00
_cell.angle_beta   90.00
_cell.angle_gamma   90.00
#
_symmetry.space_group_name_H-M   'P 1'
#
loop_
_entity.id
_entity.type
_entity.pdbx_description
1 polymer ?
#
loop_
_entity_poly.entity_id
_entity_poly.type
_entity_poly.pdbx_seq_one_letter_code
_entity_poly.pdbx_strand_id
1 'polypeptide(L)'
;MTALTFTLKAELKQRVDVSPLIPDRLADRASDEIGAELLQYGNRQVRADELFSIEGQGSDRLVFRGNGKLDYVGRGMSRGEILIEGDAGSYLGMQLRGGRIEVSGSVDAYAACEMKNGEILIRGNAGDFVGACLPGNKKGMAGGVVIIKGNAGDRVGDHLRRGAILIEGDAGSYLGSRMTAGTIAVLGKVGDHLGYAMNRGTVLLAQMPGFVPSTFNDCGTHTLGFIPLLLKGFEGLDTRFSEMSDTLKRVRRYAGDMCGLGKGEILVAV
;
A
#
# COMPACT_ATOMS: atom_id res chain seq x y z
N MET A 1 15.27 22.44 -3.08
CA MET A 1 15.08 21.40 -4.11
C MET A 1 13.76 21.66 -4.80
N THR A 2 13.78 22.02 -6.07
CA THR A 2 12.59 22.29 -6.90
C THR A 2 11.98 20.95 -7.32
N ALA A 3 10.67 20.80 -7.17
CA ALA A 3 9.96 19.59 -7.59
C ALA A 3 9.64 19.66 -9.10
N LEU A 4 9.64 18.50 -9.77
CA LEU A 4 9.15 18.37 -11.13
C LEU A 4 7.65 18.09 -11.09
N THR A 5 6.84 19.00 -11.63
CA THR A 5 5.38 18.97 -11.50
C THR A 5 4.74 18.63 -12.85
N PHE A 6 3.88 17.62 -12.85
CA PHE A 6 3.03 17.21 -13.96
C PHE A 6 1.59 17.60 -13.67
N THR A 7 1.03 18.53 -14.44
CA THR A 7 -0.36 18.96 -14.30
C THR A 7 -1.18 18.53 -15.52
N LEU A 8 -2.26 17.77 -15.33
CA LEU A 8 -3.12 17.38 -16.45
C LEU A 8 -3.68 18.60 -17.18
N LYS A 9 -3.50 18.66 -18.51
CA LYS A 9 -4.04 19.74 -19.35
C LYS A 9 -5.56 19.64 -19.54
N ALA A 10 -6.09 18.42 -19.50
CA ALA A 10 -7.51 18.12 -19.64
C ALA A 10 -7.85 16.84 -18.89
N GLU A 11 -9.13 16.63 -18.61
CA GLU A 11 -9.60 15.41 -17.99
C GLU A 11 -9.35 14.20 -18.91
N LEU A 12 -8.72 13.16 -18.35
CA LEU A 12 -8.43 11.94 -19.09
C LEU A 12 -9.71 11.17 -19.39
N LYS A 13 -9.92 10.80 -20.65
CA LYS A 13 -11.03 9.92 -21.07
C LYS A 13 -10.69 8.45 -20.81
N GLN A 14 -9.44 8.06 -21.03
CA GLN A 14 -8.90 6.71 -20.84
C GLN A 14 -7.88 6.68 -19.70
N ARG A 15 -7.46 5.48 -19.28
CA ARG A 15 -6.35 5.31 -18.33
C ARG A 15 -5.00 5.55 -19.02
N VAL A 16 -4.04 6.04 -18.27
CA VAL A 16 -2.66 6.28 -18.73
C VAL A 16 -1.68 5.52 -17.85
N ASP A 17 -0.75 4.81 -18.47
CA ASP A 17 0.41 4.22 -17.79
C ASP A 17 1.48 5.29 -17.63
N VAL A 18 1.75 5.69 -16.39
CA VAL A 18 2.80 6.66 -16.05
C VAL A 18 4.04 6.00 -15.44
N SER A 19 4.21 4.68 -15.59
CA SER A 19 5.42 3.97 -15.13
C SER A 19 6.75 4.49 -15.71
N PRO A 20 6.81 5.15 -16.89
CA PRO A 20 8.04 5.82 -17.32
C PRO A 20 8.42 7.03 -16.47
N LEU A 21 7.45 7.68 -15.80
CA LEU A 21 7.63 8.92 -15.05
C LEU A 21 8.01 8.65 -13.59
N ILE A 22 9.24 8.21 -13.36
CA ILE A 22 9.79 7.93 -12.02
C ILE A 22 11.09 8.70 -11.76
N PRO A 23 11.40 9.08 -10.51
CA PRO A 23 12.64 9.77 -10.16
C PRO A 23 13.89 9.11 -10.75
N ASP A 24 13.98 7.78 -10.69
CA ASP A 24 15.08 6.99 -11.22
C ASP A 24 15.42 7.28 -12.69
N ARG A 25 14.42 7.66 -13.50
CA ARG A 25 14.56 7.91 -14.94
C ARG A 25 14.60 9.39 -15.31
N LEU A 26 14.04 10.24 -14.45
CA LEU A 26 13.86 11.66 -14.74
C LEU A 26 14.89 12.55 -14.04
N ALA A 27 15.55 12.06 -12.98
CA ALA A 27 16.68 12.74 -12.38
C ALA A 27 17.71 13.09 -13.47
N ASP A 28 18.15 14.34 -13.48
CA ASP A 28 19.16 14.89 -14.42
C ASP A 28 18.72 15.06 -15.89
N ARG A 29 17.44 14.84 -16.22
CA ARG A 29 16.92 15.08 -17.58
C ARG A 29 16.36 16.47 -17.77
N ALA A 30 16.50 16.97 -19.00
CA ALA A 30 15.96 18.27 -19.41
C ALA A 30 14.45 18.16 -19.66
N SER A 31 13.72 19.27 -19.43
CA SER A 31 12.25 19.27 -19.45
C SER A 31 11.65 18.89 -20.82
N ASP A 32 12.36 19.18 -21.91
CA ASP A 32 12.01 18.79 -23.27
C ASP A 32 12.12 17.27 -23.51
N GLU A 33 13.17 16.64 -22.97
CA GLU A 33 13.33 15.18 -23.00
C GLU A 33 12.26 14.48 -22.17
N ILE A 34 11.93 15.04 -21.00
CA ILE A 34 10.87 14.54 -20.12
C ILE A 34 9.51 14.65 -20.84
N GLY A 35 9.26 15.77 -21.52
CA GLY A 35 8.05 15.95 -22.33
C GLY A 35 7.93 14.93 -23.46
N ALA A 36 9.05 14.50 -24.04
CA ALA A 36 9.09 13.52 -25.12
C ALA A 36 8.88 12.06 -24.70
N GLU A 37 8.83 11.77 -23.39
CA GLU A 37 8.57 10.42 -22.90
C GLU A 37 7.23 9.88 -23.39
N LEU A 38 7.23 8.65 -23.89
CA LEU A 38 6.03 8.00 -24.43
C LEU A 38 5.28 7.27 -23.32
N LEU A 39 4.00 7.61 -23.18
CA LEU A 39 3.07 7.04 -22.21
C LEU A 39 2.00 6.25 -22.95
N GLN A 40 1.62 5.09 -22.40
CA GLN A 40 0.51 4.30 -22.94
C GLN A 40 -0.82 4.94 -22.50
N TYR A 41 -1.64 5.40 -23.44
CA TYR A 41 -2.96 5.99 -23.19
C TYR A 41 -4.03 5.21 -23.96
N GLY A 42 -4.75 4.33 -23.26
CA GLY A 42 -5.63 3.36 -23.91
C GLY A 42 -4.84 2.44 -24.85
N ASN A 43 -5.17 2.46 -26.14
CA ASN A 43 -4.53 1.63 -27.18
C ASN A 43 -3.43 2.37 -27.97
N ARG A 44 -3.06 3.59 -27.59
CA ARG A 44 -2.05 4.40 -28.29
C ARG A 44 -0.94 4.84 -27.36
N GLN A 45 0.20 5.21 -27.94
CA GLN A 45 1.26 5.92 -27.24
C GLN A 45 1.16 7.41 -27.54
N VAL A 46 1.32 8.23 -26.51
CA VAL A 46 1.31 9.70 -26.58
C VAL A 46 2.49 10.25 -25.80
N ARG A 47 2.96 11.44 -26.15
CA ARG A 47 4.02 12.09 -25.38
C ARG A 47 3.49 12.58 -24.03
N ALA A 48 4.36 12.66 -23.03
CA ALA A 48 4.02 13.20 -21.71
C ALA A 48 3.58 14.66 -21.82
N ASP A 49 4.22 15.47 -22.68
CA ASP A 49 3.84 16.87 -22.90
C ASP A 49 2.51 17.05 -23.65
N GLU A 50 1.95 16.02 -24.28
CA GLU A 50 0.58 16.09 -24.83
C GLU A 50 -0.48 16.04 -23.71
N LEU A 51 -0.20 15.30 -22.63
CA LEU A 51 -1.14 15.09 -21.52
C LEU A 51 -0.91 16.07 -20.36
N PHE A 52 0.34 16.43 -20.10
CA PHE A 52 0.73 17.20 -18.93
C PHE A 52 1.37 18.55 -19.30
N SER A 53 1.05 19.58 -18.53
CA SER A 53 1.92 20.75 -18.36
C SER A 53 3.04 20.35 -17.39
N ILE A 54 4.29 20.51 -17.83
CA ILE A 54 5.47 20.07 -17.09
C ILE A 54 6.22 21.30 -16.60
N GLU A 55 6.33 21.46 -15.29
CA GLU A 55 7.01 22.57 -14.63
C GLU A 55 8.17 22.07 -13.79
N GLY A 56 9.33 22.71 -13.92
CA GLY A 56 10.56 22.30 -13.23
C GLY A 56 11.53 21.53 -14.13
N GLN A 57 12.55 20.95 -13.51
CA GLN A 57 13.63 20.18 -14.15
C GLN A 57 13.71 18.79 -13.52
N GLY A 58 14.49 17.88 -14.11
CA GLY A 58 14.77 16.57 -13.55
C GLY A 58 15.10 16.63 -12.05
N SER A 59 14.31 15.94 -11.24
CA SER A 59 14.35 16.03 -9.78
C SER A 59 14.01 14.68 -9.17
N ASP A 60 14.57 14.40 -8.00
CA ASP A 60 14.19 13.23 -7.20
C ASP A 60 12.80 13.39 -6.56
N ARG A 61 12.17 14.57 -6.67
CA ARG A 61 10.82 14.85 -6.17
C ARG A 61 9.86 15.18 -7.31
N LEU A 62 8.89 14.29 -7.55
CA LEU A 62 7.84 14.47 -8.54
C LEU A 62 6.51 14.85 -7.88
N VAL A 63 5.74 15.69 -8.56
CA VAL A 63 4.37 16.03 -8.16
C VAL A 63 3.43 15.76 -9.33
N PHE A 64 2.39 14.96 -9.11
CA PHE A 64 1.32 14.74 -10.08
C PHE A 64 0.06 15.45 -9.60
N ARG A 65 -0.37 16.45 -10.36
CA ARG A 65 -1.69 17.09 -10.23
C ARG A 65 -2.61 16.45 -11.25
N GLY A 66 -3.33 15.43 -10.81
CA GLY A 66 -4.04 14.54 -11.71
C GLY A 66 -5.30 13.94 -11.12
N ASN A 67 -5.88 12.99 -11.85
CA ASN A 67 -7.08 12.27 -11.46
C ASN A 67 -6.80 10.78 -11.27
N GLY A 68 -7.80 10.03 -10.80
CA GLY A 68 -7.72 8.58 -10.55
C GLY A 68 -7.54 7.68 -11.77
N LYS A 69 -7.14 8.21 -12.94
CA LYS A 69 -6.84 7.43 -14.17
C LYS A 69 -5.34 7.32 -14.46
N LEU A 70 -4.48 7.76 -13.55
CA LEU A 70 -3.03 7.60 -13.62
C LEU A 70 -2.64 6.23 -13.03
N ASP A 71 -2.41 5.23 -13.86
CA ASP A 71 -2.02 3.89 -13.43
C ASP A 71 -0.49 3.75 -13.34
N TYR A 72 -0.02 2.80 -12.52
CA TYR A 72 1.40 2.43 -12.37
C TYR A 72 2.33 3.55 -11.89
N VAL A 73 1.79 4.57 -11.20
CA VAL A 73 2.61 5.64 -10.62
C VAL A 73 3.66 5.04 -9.68
N GLY A 74 4.94 5.40 -9.87
CA GLY A 74 6.04 4.91 -9.03
C GLY A 74 6.42 3.44 -9.25
N ARG A 75 5.98 2.81 -10.35
CA ARG A 75 6.31 1.41 -10.63
C ARG A 75 7.83 1.19 -10.70
N GLY A 76 8.34 0.32 -9.84
CA GLY A 76 9.75 -0.07 -9.82
C GLY A 76 10.72 1.03 -9.35
N MET A 77 10.22 2.16 -8.85
CA MET A 77 11.01 3.26 -8.31
C MET A 77 11.91 2.76 -7.15
N SER A 78 13.14 3.27 -7.07
CA SER A 78 14.11 2.85 -6.05
C SER A 78 14.56 3.96 -5.11
N ARG A 79 14.35 5.22 -5.49
CA ARG A 79 14.68 6.41 -4.70
C ARG A 79 13.73 7.57 -5.02
N GLY A 80 13.84 8.63 -4.24
CA GLY A 80 13.09 9.87 -4.45
C GLY A 80 11.73 9.89 -3.77
N GLU A 81 10.92 10.87 -4.14
CA GLU A 81 9.57 11.10 -3.62
C GLU A 81 8.60 11.38 -4.76
N ILE A 82 7.41 10.79 -4.70
CA ILE A 82 6.29 11.12 -5.58
C ILE A 82 5.13 11.60 -4.72
N LEU A 83 4.62 12.79 -5.01
CA LEU A 83 3.43 13.36 -4.40
C LEU A 83 2.31 13.39 -5.43
N ILE A 84 1.14 12.89 -5.08
CA ILE A 84 -0.04 12.93 -5.92
C ILE A 84 -1.06 13.83 -5.22
N GLU A 85 -1.33 14.97 -5.85
CA GLU A 85 -2.39 15.90 -5.44
C GLU A 85 -3.69 15.47 -6.12
N GLY A 86 -4.47 14.63 -5.44
CA GLY A 86 -5.71 14.04 -5.93
C GLY A 86 -5.71 12.51 -5.80
N ASP A 87 -6.55 11.87 -6.61
CA ASP A 87 -6.66 10.41 -6.68
C ASP A 87 -5.61 9.82 -7.63
N ALA A 88 -5.26 8.54 -7.43
CA ALA A 88 -4.43 7.77 -8.35
C ALA A 88 -5.16 6.51 -8.84
N GLY A 89 -4.74 6.01 -10.00
CA GLY A 89 -5.27 4.81 -10.61
C GLY A 89 -4.75 3.52 -9.97
N SER A 90 -4.80 2.45 -10.75
CA SER A 90 -4.40 1.11 -10.29
C SER A 90 -2.88 0.96 -10.25
N TYR A 91 -2.40 -0.03 -9.48
CA TYR A 91 -0.98 -0.42 -9.44
C TYR A 91 -0.02 0.67 -8.91
N LEU A 92 -0.50 1.57 -8.05
CA LEU A 92 0.34 2.55 -7.36
C LEU A 92 1.52 1.85 -6.65
N GLY A 93 2.75 2.28 -6.91
CA GLY A 93 3.94 1.75 -6.23
C GLY A 93 4.19 0.26 -6.49
N MET A 94 3.68 -0.27 -7.60
CA MET A 94 3.93 -1.66 -7.98
C MET A 94 5.44 -1.93 -8.04
N GLN A 95 5.90 -2.98 -7.36
CA GLN A 95 7.32 -3.36 -7.30
C GLN A 95 8.26 -2.25 -6.78
N LEU A 96 7.76 -1.29 -5.99
CA LEU A 96 8.57 -0.24 -5.36
C LEU A 96 9.74 -0.84 -4.56
N ARG A 97 10.95 -0.31 -4.77
CA ARG A 97 12.20 -0.80 -4.17
C ARG A 97 12.79 0.17 -3.15
N GLY A 98 12.27 1.39 -3.07
CA GLY A 98 12.69 2.43 -2.15
C GLY A 98 12.08 3.78 -2.52
N GLY A 99 12.30 4.79 -1.67
CA GLY A 99 11.66 6.10 -1.79
C GLY A 99 10.27 6.15 -1.14
N ARG A 100 9.57 7.27 -1.38
CA ARG A 100 8.29 7.59 -0.74
C ARG A 100 7.24 7.99 -1.77
N ILE A 101 6.03 7.47 -1.64
CA ILE A 101 4.87 7.89 -2.45
C ILE A 101 3.78 8.38 -1.49
N GLU A 102 3.28 9.59 -1.68
CA GLU A 102 2.17 10.15 -0.90
C GLU A 102 1.03 10.55 -1.84
N VAL A 103 -0.19 10.11 -1.51
CA VAL A 103 -1.42 10.40 -2.26
C VAL A 103 -2.39 11.12 -1.35
N SER A 104 -2.82 12.33 -1.75
CA SER A 104 -3.79 13.10 -0.95
C SER A 104 -5.23 12.59 -1.07
N GLY A 105 -5.56 11.91 -2.17
CA GLY A 105 -6.86 11.29 -2.41
C GLY A 105 -6.85 9.77 -2.24
N SER A 106 -7.73 9.10 -2.98
CA SER A 106 -7.91 7.65 -2.99
C SER A 106 -7.12 6.98 -4.12
N VAL A 107 -6.90 5.68 -3.98
CA VAL A 107 -6.20 4.85 -4.97
C VAL A 107 -7.09 3.67 -5.37
N ASP A 108 -6.96 3.27 -6.62
CA ASP A 108 -7.68 2.10 -7.15
C ASP A 108 -7.00 0.78 -6.72
N ALA A 109 -7.38 -0.33 -7.35
CA ALA A 109 -6.88 -1.66 -7.01
C ALA A 109 -5.35 -1.82 -7.16
N TYR A 110 -4.81 -2.83 -6.47
CA TYR A 110 -3.41 -3.29 -6.56
C TYR A 110 -2.34 -2.26 -6.13
N ALA A 111 -2.67 -1.30 -5.28
CA ALA A 111 -1.66 -0.46 -4.64
C ALA A 111 -0.61 -1.32 -3.91
N ALA A 112 0.66 -0.94 -3.99
CA ALA A 112 1.82 -1.65 -3.43
C ALA A 112 2.01 -3.11 -3.88
N CYS A 113 1.40 -3.51 -5.01
CA CYS A 113 1.51 -4.88 -5.50
C CYS A 113 2.98 -5.28 -5.73
N GLU A 114 3.38 -6.40 -5.13
CA GLU A 114 4.76 -6.92 -5.18
C GLU A 114 5.87 -5.96 -4.68
N MET A 115 5.53 -4.93 -3.92
CA MET A 115 6.48 -3.96 -3.31
C MET A 115 7.59 -4.66 -2.52
N LYS A 116 8.82 -4.15 -2.61
CA LYS A 116 10.03 -4.70 -1.96
C LYS A 116 10.52 -3.86 -0.81
N ASN A 117 10.43 -2.54 -0.92
CA ASN A 117 10.79 -1.58 0.14
C ASN A 117 10.22 -0.19 -0.21
N GLY A 118 10.37 0.77 0.71
CA GLY A 118 9.85 2.14 0.59
C GLY A 118 8.64 2.38 1.49
N GLU A 119 8.07 3.58 1.36
CA GLU A 119 6.89 4.01 2.10
C GLU A 119 5.80 4.49 1.12
N ILE A 120 4.58 4.04 1.30
CA ILE A 120 3.41 4.54 0.58
C ILE A 120 2.39 5.05 1.60
N LEU A 121 2.01 6.33 1.51
CA LEU A 121 0.98 6.96 2.32
C LEU A 121 -0.22 7.33 1.44
N ILE A 122 -1.39 6.80 1.77
CA ILE A 122 -2.66 7.07 1.10
C ILE A 122 -3.58 7.77 2.10
N ARG A 123 -3.88 9.05 1.85
CA ARG A 123 -4.74 9.85 2.75
C ARG A 123 -6.23 9.55 2.57
N GLY A 124 -6.65 9.07 1.40
CA GLY A 124 -8.00 8.60 1.13
C GLY A 124 -8.17 7.09 1.34
N ASN A 125 -8.99 6.49 0.48
CA ASN A 125 -9.27 5.05 0.49
C ASN A 125 -8.34 4.31 -0.49
N ALA A 126 -8.17 3.00 -0.28
CA ALA A 126 -7.52 2.11 -1.21
C ALA A 126 -8.49 1.05 -1.72
N GLY A 127 -8.41 0.72 -3.01
CA GLY A 127 -9.18 -0.36 -3.61
C GLY A 127 -8.74 -1.75 -3.16
N ASP A 128 -9.16 -2.76 -3.91
CA ASP A 128 -8.86 -4.17 -3.62
C ASP A 128 -7.37 -4.50 -3.82
N PHE A 129 -6.93 -5.60 -3.23
CA PHE A 129 -5.62 -6.22 -3.48
C PHE A 129 -4.41 -5.35 -3.10
N VAL A 130 -4.54 -4.46 -2.10
CA VAL A 130 -3.39 -3.71 -1.58
C VAL A 130 -2.30 -4.67 -1.10
N GLY A 131 -1.06 -4.48 -1.54
CA GLY A 131 0.09 -5.31 -1.17
C GLY A 131 0.01 -6.76 -1.68
N ALA A 132 -0.95 -7.07 -2.56
CA ALA A 132 -1.16 -8.42 -3.07
C ALA A 132 -0.07 -8.85 -4.08
N CYS A 133 -0.15 -10.11 -4.53
CA CYS A 133 0.56 -10.56 -5.73
C CYS A 133 -0.28 -10.30 -6.99
N LEU A 134 0.39 -10.27 -8.15
CA LEU A 134 -0.32 -10.32 -9.42
C LEU A 134 -1.02 -11.68 -9.62
N PRO A 135 -2.08 -11.73 -10.43
CA PRO A 135 -2.67 -12.99 -10.87
C PRO A 135 -1.63 -13.94 -11.45
N GLY A 136 -1.62 -15.19 -11.00
CA GLY A 136 -0.65 -16.22 -11.40
C GLY A 136 0.66 -16.22 -10.60
N ASN A 137 0.95 -15.15 -9.84
CA ASN A 137 2.10 -15.10 -8.94
C ASN A 137 1.74 -15.60 -7.53
N LYS A 138 2.78 -15.82 -6.71
CA LYS A 138 2.65 -16.28 -5.30
C LYS A 138 3.40 -15.38 -4.31
N LYS A 139 3.88 -14.23 -4.77
CA LYS A 139 4.74 -13.32 -4.00
C LYS A 139 4.14 -11.92 -4.06
N GLY A 140 3.39 -11.55 -3.03
CA GLY A 140 2.90 -10.18 -2.89
C GLY A 140 4.00 -9.24 -2.39
N MET A 141 3.62 -8.27 -1.57
CA MET A 141 4.56 -7.38 -0.91
C MET A 141 5.59 -8.16 -0.06
N ALA A 142 6.85 -7.75 -0.17
CA ALA A 142 8.02 -8.41 0.40
C ALA A 142 8.93 -7.45 1.19
N GLY A 143 8.42 -6.26 1.53
CA GLY A 143 9.04 -5.29 2.43
C GLY A 143 8.47 -3.89 2.24
N GLY A 144 8.91 -2.95 3.07
CA GLY A 144 8.40 -1.58 3.13
C GLY A 144 7.13 -1.43 3.97
N VAL A 145 6.53 -0.24 3.92
CA VAL A 145 5.33 0.11 4.69
C VAL A 145 4.28 0.78 3.79
N VAL A 146 3.03 0.36 3.94
CA VAL A 146 1.87 0.98 3.30
C VAL A 146 0.93 1.49 4.39
N ILE A 147 0.59 2.77 4.34
CA ILE A 147 -0.28 3.43 5.30
C ILE A 147 -1.52 3.93 4.57
N ILE A 148 -2.70 3.56 5.05
CA ILE A 148 -4.00 3.95 4.51
C ILE A 148 -4.77 4.64 5.62
N LYS A 149 -5.04 5.94 5.46
CA LYS A 149 -5.80 6.73 6.42
C LYS A 149 -7.30 6.45 6.37
N GLY A 150 -7.82 6.12 5.19
CA GLY A 150 -9.22 5.73 4.98
C GLY A 150 -9.42 4.22 5.05
N ASN A 151 -10.36 3.74 4.23
CA ASN A 151 -10.72 2.33 4.12
C ASN A 151 -9.89 1.61 3.05
N ALA A 152 -9.78 0.29 3.17
CA ALA A 152 -9.16 -0.57 2.19
C ALA A 152 -10.15 -1.64 1.70
N GLY A 153 -10.08 -2.00 0.41
CA GLY A 153 -10.96 -2.99 -0.21
C GLY A 153 -10.69 -4.44 0.21
N ASP A 154 -11.11 -5.37 -0.63
CA ASP A 154 -10.96 -6.81 -0.39
C ASP A 154 -9.52 -7.27 -0.62
N ARG A 155 -9.14 -8.38 0.00
CA ARG A 155 -7.87 -9.10 -0.24
C ARG A 155 -6.60 -8.28 -0.01
N VAL A 156 -6.66 -7.33 0.92
CA VAL A 156 -5.48 -6.61 1.38
C VAL A 156 -4.47 -7.58 1.98
N GLY A 157 -3.22 -7.50 1.54
CA GLY A 157 -2.13 -8.35 1.99
C GLY A 157 -2.19 -9.78 1.46
N ASP A 158 -2.89 -10.03 0.34
CA ASP A 158 -2.93 -11.35 -0.26
C ASP A 158 -1.52 -11.82 -0.68
N HIS A 159 -1.09 -12.99 -0.20
CA HIS A 159 0.30 -13.46 -0.38
C HIS A 159 1.38 -12.50 0.17
N LEU A 160 1.06 -11.64 1.14
CA LEU A 160 2.03 -10.80 1.85
C LEU A 160 3.14 -11.67 2.46
N ARG A 161 4.39 -11.28 2.24
CA ARG A 161 5.57 -12.05 2.66
C ARG A 161 6.40 -11.31 3.72
N ARG A 162 6.50 -9.98 3.61
CA ARG A 162 7.17 -9.09 4.58
C ARG A 162 6.64 -7.67 4.39
N GLY A 163 6.94 -6.80 5.35
CA GLY A 163 6.48 -5.42 5.37
C GLY A 163 5.25 -5.26 6.27
N ALA A 164 4.77 -4.03 6.35
CA ALA A 164 3.61 -3.66 7.16
C ALA A 164 2.55 -2.96 6.29
N ILE A 165 1.29 -3.31 6.48
CA ILE A 165 0.14 -2.58 5.95
C ILE A 165 -0.68 -2.07 7.13
N LEU A 166 -0.81 -0.75 7.24
CA LEU A 166 -1.43 -0.03 8.36
C LEU A 166 -2.69 0.67 7.87
N ILE A 167 -3.86 0.28 8.38
CA ILE A 167 -5.17 0.75 7.91
C ILE A 167 -5.90 1.43 9.08
N GLU A 168 -6.16 2.73 8.96
CA GLU A 168 -6.82 3.52 10.02
C GLU A 168 -8.35 3.48 9.92
N GLY A 169 -8.90 3.11 8.77
CA GLY A 169 -10.33 2.84 8.56
C GLY A 169 -10.66 1.35 8.58
N ASP A 170 -11.68 0.98 7.81
CA ASP A 170 -12.17 -0.39 7.65
C ASP A 170 -11.38 -1.14 6.55
N ALA A 171 -11.33 -2.46 6.64
CA ALA A 171 -10.79 -3.34 5.61
C ALA A 171 -11.85 -4.34 5.12
N GLY A 172 -11.82 -4.66 3.83
CA GLY A 172 -12.75 -5.59 3.20
C GLY A 172 -12.57 -7.06 3.61
N SER A 173 -13.22 -7.93 2.84
CA SER A 173 -13.16 -9.38 3.03
C SER A 173 -11.81 -9.95 2.60
N TYR A 174 -11.48 -11.14 3.10
CA TYR A 174 -10.24 -11.86 2.79
C TYR A 174 -8.96 -11.08 3.15
N LEU A 175 -9.03 -10.19 4.15
CA LEU A 175 -7.86 -9.52 4.71
C LEU A 175 -6.79 -10.55 5.12
N GLY A 176 -5.56 -10.40 4.63
CA GLY A 176 -4.45 -11.30 4.92
C GLY A 176 -4.60 -12.70 4.33
N SER A 177 -5.41 -12.88 3.27
CA SER A 177 -5.54 -14.19 2.64
C SER A 177 -4.21 -14.71 2.11
N ARG A 178 -3.94 -16.00 2.30
CA ARG A 178 -2.71 -16.67 1.80
C ARG A 178 -1.41 -16.00 2.26
N MET A 179 -1.47 -15.19 3.32
CA MET A 179 -0.35 -14.45 3.88
C MET A 179 0.76 -15.41 4.31
N THR A 180 1.96 -15.18 3.81
CA THR A 180 3.13 -16.01 4.13
C THR A 180 3.83 -15.52 5.40
N ALA A 181 3.93 -14.20 5.59
CA ALA A 181 4.46 -13.50 6.76
C ALA A 181 4.28 -11.98 6.58
N GLY A 182 4.64 -11.18 7.59
CA GLY A 182 4.47 -9.72 7.60
C GLY A 182 3.49 -9.29 8.69
N THR A 183 3.09 -8.02 8.64
CA THR A 183 2.14 -7.43 9.58
C THR A 183 1.03 -6.69 8.83
N ILE A 184 -0.22 -6.91 9.22
CA ILE A 184 -1.34 -6.07 8.81
C ILE A 184 -1.98 -5.54 10.10
N ALA A 185 -2.21 -4.24 10.20
CA ALA A 185 -2.88 -3.63 11.35
C ALA A 185 -4.10 -2.82 10.90
N VAL A 186 -5.22 -2.97 11.60
CA VAL A 186 -6.50 -2.32 11.25
C VAL A 186 -7.14 -1.70 12.50
N LEU A 187 -7.50 -0.41 12.42
CA LEU A 187 -8.23 0.28 13.49
C LEU A 187 -9.75 0.09 13.38
N GLY A 188 -10.28 0.03 12.16
CA GLY A 188 -11.69 -0.15 11.89
C GLY A 188 -12.13 -1.61 11.83
N LYS A 189 -13.22 -1.87 11.11
CA LYS A 189 -13.84 -3.18 10.95
C LYS A 189 -13.10 -3.98 9.89
N VAL A 190 -13.24 -5.30 9.95
CA VAL A 190 -12.73 -6.22 8.93
C VAL A 190 -13.88 -7.06 8.41
N GLY A 191 -13.85 -7.36 7.11
CA GLY A 191 -14.82 -8.22 6.45
C GLY A 191 -14.64 -9.71 6.76
N ASP A 192 -15.36 -10.54 6.01
CA ASP A 192 -15.37 -11.99 6.21
C ASP A 192 -14.07 -12.66 5.75
N HIS A 193 -13.87 -13.92 6.14
CA HIS A 193 -12.72 -14.75 5.69
C HIS A 193 -11.35 -14.17 6.07
N LEU A 194 -11.28 -13.48 7.21
CA LEU A 194 -10.06 -12.95 7.81
C LEU A 194 -8.96 -14.02 7.89
N GLY A 195 -7.79 -13.75 7.33
CA GLY A 195 -6.63 -14.65 7.40
C GLY A 195 -6.79 -15.98 6.66
N TYR A 196 -7.74 -16.07 5.71
CA TYR A 196 -8.00 -17.32 4.98
C TYR A 196 -6.75 -17.89 4.32
N ALA A 197 -6.39 -19.12 4.67
CA ALA A 197 -5.18 -19.82 4.25
C ALA A 197 -3.85 -19.12 4.61
N MET A 198 -3.82 -18.30 5.67
CA MET A 198 -2.56 -17.69 6.13
C MET A 198 -1.61 -18.74 6.75
N ASN A 199 -0.33 -18.61 6.44
CA ASN A 199 0.72 -19.51 6.91
C ASN A 199 1.44 -18.98 8.16
N ARG A 200 1.80 -17.69 8.15
CA ARG A 200 2.46 -16.97 9.26
C ARG A 200 2.10 -15.49 9.19
N GLY A 201 2.61 -14.73 10.15
CA GLY A 201 2.48 -13.29 10.23
C GLY A 201 1.37 -12.89 11.19
N THR A 202 1.27 -11.59 11.41
CA THR A 202 0.45 -11.01 12.48
C THR A 202 -0.60 -10.10 11.85
N VAL A 203 -1.88 -10.35 12.15
CA VAL A 203 -2.96 -9.41 11.91
C VAL A 203 -3.36 -8.78 13.24
N LEU A 204 -3.12 -7.48 13.40
CA LEU A 204 -3.45 -6.72 14.61
C LEU A 204 -4.74 -5.91 14.40
N LEU A 205 -5.75 -6.16 15.21
CA LEU A 205 -7.04 -5.48 15.14
C LEU A 205 -7.26 -4.66 16.41
N ALA A 206 -7.66 -3.40 16.25
CA ALA A 206 -8.04 -2.56 17.40
C ALA A 206 -9.41 -2.95 17.99
N GLN A 207 -10.22 -3.70 17.25
CA GLN A 207 -11.55 -4.11 17.66
C GLN A 207 -11.84 -5.54 17.23
N MET A 208 -12.74 -6.20 17.97
CA MET A 208 -13.14 -7.59 17.72
C MET A 208 -13.81 -7.71 16.34
N PRO A 209 -13.37 -8.63 15.46
CA PRO A 209 -14.03 -8.86 14.19
C PRO A 209 -15.44 -9.45 14.41
N GLY A 210 -16.34 -9.22 13.46
CA GLY A 210 -17.70 -9.79 13.52
C GLY A 210 -17.70 -11.32 13.51
N PHE A 211 -16.68 -11.92 12.88
CA PHE A 211 -16.48 -13.37 12.84
C PHE A 211 -14.98 -13.69 12.86
N VAL A 212 -14.59 -14.62 13.73
CA VAL A 212 -13.26 -15.26 13.67
C VAL A 212 -13.45 -16.62 13.00
N PRO A 213 -12.70 -16.95 11.93
CA PRO A 213 -12.86 -18.25 11.28
C PRO A 213 -12.63 -19.42 12.23
N SER A 214 -13.40 -20.48 12.07
CA SER A 214 -13.34 -21.69 12.92
C SER A 214 -12.00 -22.42 12.88
N THR A 215 -11.15 -22.10 11.90
CA THR A 215 -9.80 -22.64 11.75
C THR A 215 -8.75 -21.84 12.52
N PHE A 216 -9.17 -20.86 13.33
CA PHE A 216 -8.33 -20.17 14.29
C PHE A 216 -8.72 -20.56 15.72
N ASN A 217 -7.73 -21.02 16.49
CA ASN A 217 -7.91 -21.39 17.88
C ASN A 217 -7.76 -20.18 18.79
N ASP A 218 -8.75 -19.93 19.63
CA ASP A 218 -8.66 -18.93 20.68
C ASP A 218 -7.64 -19.37 21.73
N CYS A 219 -6.59 -18.57 21.88
CA CYS A 219 -5.50 -18.79 22.83
C CYS A 219 -5.69 -17.96 24.11
N GLY A 220 -6.79 -17.20 24.24
CA GLY A 220 -7.05 -16.31 25.36
C GLY A 220 -6.27 -15.01 25.30
N THR A 221 -6.20 -14.30 26.44
CA THR A 221 -5.58 -12.99 26.54
C THR A 221 -4.11 -13.09 26.96
N HIS A 222 -3.23 -12.42 26.21
CA HIS A 222 -1.78 -12.44 26.41
C HIS A 222 -1.21 -11.02 26.53
N THR A 223 -0.10 -10.92 27.26
CA THR A 223 0.83 -9.79 27.21
C THR A 223 2.03 -10.22 26.38
N LEU A 224 2.06 -9.84 25.10
CA LEU A 224 3.10 -10.28 24.16
C LEU A 224 4.19 -9.21 24.04
N GLY A 225 5.40 -9.52 24.50
CA GLY A 225 6.52 -8.56 24.56
C GLY A 225 6.97 -7.99 23.21
N PHE A 226 6.60 -8.61 22.08
CA PHE A 226 6.92 -8.08 20.76
C PHE A 226 5.98 -6.95 20.32
N ILE A 227 4.78 -6.80 20.90
CA ILE A 227 3.81 -5.78 20.48
C ILE A 227 4.36 -4.36 20.70
N PRO A 228 4.92 -4.00 21.88
CA PRO A 228 5.54 -2.69 22.05
C PRO A 228 6.69 -2.46 21.06
N LEU A 229 7.48 -3.49 20.74
CA LEU A 229 8.56 -3.39 19.74
C LEU A 229 8.02 -3.16 18.33
N LEU A 230 6.92 -3.83 17.97
CA LEU A 230 6.25 -3.65 16.69
C LEU A 230 5.72 -2.22 16.55
N LEU A 231 4.97 -1.74 17.54
CA LEU A 231 4.38 -0.40 17.53
C LEU A 231 5.44 0.70 17.58
N LYS A 232 6.51 0.49 18.36
CA LYS A 232 7.69 1.36 18.35
C LYS A 232 8.35 1.43 16.97
N GLY A 233 8.31 0.34 16.20
CA GLY A 233 8.76 0.33 14.81
C GLY A 233 7.94 1.22 13.87
N PHE A 234 6.77 1.71 14.31
CA PHE A 234 5.93 2.67 13.59
C PHE A 234 6.13 4.12 14.07
N GLU A 235 6.98 4.37 15.08
CA GLU A 235 7.33 5.73 15.50
C GLU A 235 7.92 6.52 14.32
N GLY A 236 7.42 7.73 14.10
CA GLY A 236 7.85 8.61 13.00
C GLY A 236 7.11 8.42 11.67
N LEU A 237 6.30 7.36 11.54
CA LEU A 237 5.36 7.24 10.42
C LEU A 237 4.13 8.13 10.66
N ASP A 238 3.57 8.71 9.60
CA ASP A 238 2.28 9.40 9.67
C ASP A 238 1.17 8.35 9.83
N THR A 239 1.02 7.78 11.03
CA THR A 239 0.01 6.78 11.35
C THR A 239 -0.42 6.80 12.81
N ARG A 240 -1.71 6.58 13.06
CA ARG A 240 -2.28 6.45 14.42
C ARG A 240 -1.75 5.25 15.19
N PHE A 241 -1.22 4.22 14.52
CA PHE A 241 -0.59 3.08 15.20
C PHE A 241 0.69 3.46 15.96
N SER A 242 1.34 4.57 15.59
CA SER A 242 2.54 5.07 16.27
C SER A 242 2.26 5.53 17.71
N GLU A 243 1.01 5.92 17.99
CA GLU A 243 0.56 6.41 19.30
C GLU A 243 0.08 5.26 20.23
N MET A 244 0.03 4.02 19.71
CA MET A 244 -0.53 2.88 20.45
C MET A 244 0.49 2.15 21.32
N SER A 245 1.80 2.43 21.19
CA SER A 245 2.87 1.68 21.85
C SER A 245 2.75 1.67 23.38
N ASP A 246 2.26 2.76 23.97
CA ASP A 246 2.07 2.90 25.42
C ASP A 246 0.72 2.37 25.92
N THR A 247 -0.29 2.27 25.03
CA THR A 247 -1.67 1.95 25.39
C THR A 247 -2.01 0.49 25.16
N LEU A 248 -1.52 -0.12 24.06
CA LEU A 248 -1.81 -1.52 23.73
C LEU A 248 -0.88 -2.48 24.48
N LYS A 249 -1.31 -2.92 25.66
CA LYS A 249 -0.53 -3.83 26.52
C LYS A 249 -0.97 -5.28 26.44
N ARG A 250 -2.24 -5.53 26.10
CA ARG A 250 -2.85 -6.86 26.12
C ARG A 250 -3.66 -7.07 24.85
N VAL A 251 -3.64 -8.32 24.39
CA VAL A 251 -4.41 -8.75 23.22
C VAL A 251 -5.03 -10.10 23.48
N ARG A 252 -6.21 -10.35 22.90
CA ARG A 252 -6.72 -11.71 22.73
C ARG A 252 -6.11 -12.27 21.46
N ARG A 253 -5.49 -13.45 21.57
CA ARG A 253 -4.75 -14.07 20.48
C ARG A 253 -5.54 -15.24 19.92
N TYR A 254 -5.67 -15.28 18.60
CA TYR A 254 -6.16 -16.43 17.87
C TYR A 254 -5.05 -16.96 16.96
N ALA A 255 -4.74 -18.26 17.06
CA ALA A 255 -3.67 -18.89 16.29
C ALA A 255 -4.25 -19.76 15.16
N GLY A 256 -3.71 -19.59 13.96
CA GLY A 256 -4.21 -20.24 12.74
C GLY A 256 -3.39 -19.83 11.51
N ASP A 257 -3.86 -19.97 10.29
CA ASP A 257 -5.00 -20.77 9.89
C ASP A 257 -4.61 -22.26 9.94
N MET A 258 -5.43 -23.10 10.59
CA MET A 258 -5.21 -24.55 10.67
C MET A 258 -5.36 -25.28 9.33
N CYS A 259 -5.93 -24.64 8.30
CA CYS A 259 -5.86 -25.14 6.92
C CYS A 259 -4.47 -24.95 6.28
N GLY A 260 -3.61 -24.11 6.85
CA GLY A 260 -2.25 -23.84 6.41
C GLY A 260 -1.19 -24.40 7.37
N LEU A 261 -0.15 -23.61 7.66
CA LEU A 261 0.90 -23.99 8.62
C LEU A 261 0.51 -23.79 10.10
N GLY A 262 -0.62 -23.15 10.40
CA GLY A 262 -1.06 -22.86 11.77
C GLY A 262 -0.14 -21.95 12.59
N LYS A 263 0.72 -21.15 11.93
CA LYS A 263 1.71 -20.24 12.56
C LYS A 263 1.40 -18.76 12.37
N GLY A 264 0.28 -18.43 11.76
CA GLY A 264 -0.29 -17.09 11.74
C GLY A 264 -1.01 -16.76 13.04
N GLU A 265 -1.23 -15.49 13.26
CA GLU A 265 -1.98 -15.03 14.41
C GLU A 265 -2.84 -13.81 14.10
N ILE A 266 -4.03 -13.79 14.71
CA ILE A 266 -4.88 -12.62 14.80
C ILE A 266 -4.81 -12.15 16.25
N LEU A 267 -4.43 -10.89 16.44
CA LEU A 267 -4.36 -10.23 17.72
C LEU A 267 -5.45 -9.18 17.78
N VAL A 268 -6.30 -9.25 18.79
CA VAL A 268 -7.36 -8.27 19.02
C VAL A 268 -7.04 -7.50 20.29
N ALA A 269 -6.99 -6.17 20.22
CA ALA A 269 -6.80 -5.33 21.39
C ALA A 269 -7.88 -5.60 22.46
N VAL A 270 -7.48 -5.60 23.74
CA VAL A 270 -8.33 -5.84 24.92
C VAL A 270 -8.27 -4.66 25.86
#